data_AF-A0A847A3M7-F1
#
_entry.id   AF-A0A847A3M7-F1
#
_cell.length_a   1.000
_cell.length_b   1.000
_cell.length_c   1.000
_cell.angle_alpha   90.00
_cell.angle_beta   90.00
_cell.angle_gamma   90.00
#
_symmetry.space_group_name_H-M   'P 1'
#
loop_
_entity.id
_entity.type
_entity.pdbx_description
1 polymer ?
#
loop_
_entity_poly.entity_id
_entity_poly.type
_entity_poly.pdbx_seq_one_letter_code
_entity_poly.pdbx_strand_id
1 'polypeptide(L)' 'MGNDTPARAVVVRAPGKVNLCFRVGALQDDGYHDVASLYQAVSLYEEVTATPADNFSVT' A
#
# COMPACT_ATOMS: atom_id res chain seq x y z
N MET A 1 -1.04 10.23 -37.78
CA MET A 1 -1.78 10.83 -36.65
C MET A 1 -2.26 9.67 -35.78
N GLY A 2 -1.47 9.29 -34.79
CA GLY A 2 -1.86 8.23 -33.85
C GLY A 2 -2.96 8.76 -32.93
N ASN A 3 -4.01 7.98 -32.71
CA ASN A 3 -5.09 8.29 -31.78
C ASN A 3 -4.54 8.45 -30.37
N ASP A 4 -4.32 9.70 -29.95
CA ASP A 4 -4.00 10.04 -28.57
C ASP A 4 -5.29 10.05 -27.76
N THR A 5 -5.84 8.85 -27.52
CA THR A 5 -6.88 8.70 -26.51
C THR A 5 -6.18 8.87 -25.17
N PRO A 6 -6.60 9.80 -24.29
CA PRO A 6 -5.95 9.96 -22.99
C PRO A 6 -5.89 8.59 -22.31
N ALA A 7 -4.69 8.16 -21.93
CA ALA A 7 -4.49 6.84 -21.34
C ALA A 7 -5.47 6.65 -20.19
N ARG A 8 -6.29 5.60 -20.24
CA ARG A 8 -7.28 5.29 -19.20
C ARG A 8 -6.54 5.08 -17.88
N ALA A 9 -6.54 6.08 -17.02
CA ALA A 9 -5.86 6.04 -15.73
C ALA A 9 -6.85 5.86 -14.59
N VAL A 10 -6.46 5.10 -13.57
CA VAL A 10 -7.15 5.04 -12.28
C VAL A 10 -6.22 5.63 -11.23
N VAL A 11 -6.70 6.64 -10.51
CA VAL A 11 -5.95 7.31 -9.44
C VAL A 11 -6.62 6.99 -8.11
N VAL A 12 -5.84 6.49 -7.15
CA VAL A 12 -6.31 6.15 -5.80
C VAL A 12 -5.39 6.75 -4.75
N ARG A 13 -5.96 7.01 -3.56
CA ARG A 13 -5.21 7.49 -2.40
C ARG A 13 -5.12 6.39 -1.35
N ALA A 14 -3.91 6.07 -0.92
CA ALA A 14 -3.64 5.12 0.15
C ALA A 14 -3.25 5.87 1.43
N PRO A 15 -3.99 5.73 2.54
CA PRO A 15 -3.62 6.35 3.80
C PRO A 15 -2.44 5.60 4.45
N GLY A 16 -1.47 6.36 4.96
CA GLY A 16 -0.47 5.83 5.89
C GLY A 16 -1.10 5.43 7.22
N LYS A 17 -0.40 4.60 8.00
CA LYS A 17 -0.84 4.19 9.34
C LYS A 17 0.23 4.44 10.39
N VAL A 18 -0.20 4.55 11.64
CA VAL A 18 0.65 4.42 12.82
C VAL A 18 0.11 3.30 13.71
N ASN A 19 1.00 2.73 14.53
CA ASN A 19 0.61 1.82 15.60
C ASN A 19 0.45 2.64 16.88
N LEU A 20 -0.76 2.86 17.36
CA LEU A 20 -0.99 3.56 18.64
C LEU A 20 -0.57 2.69 19.82
N CYS A 21 -0.67 1.37 19.66
CA CYS A 21 -0.02 0.39 20.50
C CYS A 21 0.62 -0.69 19.62
N PHE A 22 1.73 -1.24 20.11
CA PHE A 22 2.36 -2.40 19.51
C PHE A 22 2.98 -3.25 20.64
N ARG A 23 2.56 -4.49 20.75
CA ARG A 23 3.07 -5.47 21.72
C ARG A 23 3.53 -6.70 20.96
N VAL A 24 4.70 -7.21 21.32
CA VAL A 24 5.36 -8.33 20.66
C VAL A 24 5.42 -9.49 21.64
N GLY A 25 4.93 -10.66 21.22
CA GLY A 25 4.99 -11.90 21.97
C GLY A 25 6.36 -12.58 21.87
N ALA A 26 6.45 -13.83 22.35
CA ALA A 26 7.65 -14.64 22.20
C ALA A 26 7.96 -14.94 20.73
N LEU A 27 9.23 -15.25 20.43
CA LEU A 27 9.63 -15.75 19.12
C LEU A 27 9.07 -17.17 18.95
N GLN A 28 8.50 -17.44 17.78
CA GLN A 28 7.94 -18.75 17.41
C GLN A 28 8.93 -19.54 16.55
N ASP A 29 8.66 -20.84 16.38
CA ASP A 29 9.53 -21.76 15.65
C ASP A 29 9.66 -21.43 14.16
N ASP A 30 8.71 -20.68 13.59
CA ASP A 30 8.71 -20.20 12.22
C ASP A 30 9.50 -18.88 12.01
N GLY A 31 10.06 -18.33 13.10
CA GLY A 31 10.81 -17.08 13.09
C GLY A 31 9.95 -15.82 13.22
N TYR A 32 8.63 -15.93 13.41
CA TYR A 32 7.73 -14.80 13.62
C TYR A 32 7.33 -14.62 15.09
N HIS A 33 6.69 -13.48 15.38
CA HIS A 33 6.11 -13.16 16.68
C HIS A 33 4.61 -12.93 16.54
N ASP A 34 3.84 -13.37 17.53
CA ASP A 34 2.49 -12.84 17.68
C ASP A 34 2.55 -11.36 18.02
N VAL A 35 1.68 -10.56 17.40
CA VAL A 35 1.60 -9.12 17.68
C VAL A 35 0.17 -8.71 18.01
N ALA A 36 0.04 -7.89 19.05
CA ALA A 36 -1.18 -7.15 19.31
C ALA A 36 -0.92 -5.68 18.96
N SER A 37 -1.68 -5.17 17.98
CA SER A 37 -1.51 -3.82 17.44
C SER A 37 -2.85 -3.10 17.31
N LEU A 38 -2.86 -1.81 17.64
CA LEU A 38 -3.96 -0.90 17.30
C LEU A 38 -3.50 0.03 16.18
N TYR A 39 -4.00 -0.22 14.98
CA TYR A 39 -3.70 0.59 13.82
C TYR A 39 -4.61 1.81 13.73
N GLN A 40 -4.02 2.97 13.45
CA GLN A 40 -4.73 4.19 13.11
C GLN A 40 -4.28 4.68 11.74
N ALA A 41 -5.21 4.77 10.80
CA ALA A 41 -4.99 5.47 9.55
C ALA A 41 -4.87 6.98 9.80
N VAL A 42 -3.93 7.64 9.14
CA VAL A 42 -3.70 9.09 9.29
C VAL A 42 -3.90 9.80 7.96
N SER A 43 -4.04 11.13 8.00
CA SER A 43 -4.25 11.96 6.81
C SER A 43 -2.98 12.21 5.98
N LEU A 44 -1.98 11.34 6.10
CA LEU A 44 -0.81 11.31 5.21
C LEU A 44 -1.07 10.24 4.15
N TYR A 45 -1.02 10.62 2.87
CA TYR A 45 -1.44 9.75 1.79
C TYR A 45 -0.36 9.60 0.73
N GLU A 46 -0.34 8.43 0.14
CA GLU A 46 0.29 8.17 -1.15
C GLU A 46 -0.78 8.26 -2.24
N GLU A 47 -0.42 8.83 -3.39
CA GLU A 47 -1.25 8.81 -4.59
C GLU A 47 -0.67 7.79 -5.57
N VAL A 48 -1.49 6.81 -5.95
CA VAL A 48 -1.09 5.73 -6.86
C VAL A 48 -1.88 5.89 -8.15
N THR A 49 -1.16 6.02 -9.26
CA THR A 49 -1.74 6.07 -10.60
C THR A 49 -1.45 4.77 -11.33
N ALA A 50 -2.51 4.08 -11.77
CA ALA A 50 -2.41 2.89 -12.60
C ALA A 50 -2.85 3.18 -14.02
N THR A 51 -2.09 2.71 -15.00
CA THR A 51 -2.40 2.76 -16.44
C THR A 51 -2.24 1.36 -17.06
N PRO A 52 -2.91 1.05 -18.18
CA PRO A 52 -2.66 -0.19 -18.92
C PRO A 52 -1.19 -0.29 -19.33
N ALA A 53 -0.59 -1.45 -19.09
CA ALA A 53 0.76 -1.78 -19.52
C ALA A 53 0.75 -3.16 -20.20
N ASP A 54 1.61 -3.33 -21.20
CA ASP A 54 1.72 -4.60 -21.94
C ASP A 54 2.27 -5.72 -21.05
N ASN A 55 3.12 -5.37 -20.07
CA ASN A 55 3.76 -6.28 -19.12
C ASN A 55 3.60 -5.77 -17.67
N PHE A 56 3.80 -6.65 -16.68
CA PHE A 56 3.77 -6.28 -15.26
C PHE A 56 4.98 -5.43 -14.87
N SER A 57 4.75 -4.19 -14.43
CA SER A 57 5.79 -3.27 -13.95
C SER A 57 5.25 -2.32 -12.88
N VAL A 58 6.16 -1.80 -12.05
CA VAL A 58 5.91 -0.74 -11.05
C VAL A 58 7.11 0.20 -11.08
N THR A 59 6.89 1.52 -11.04
CA THR A 59 7.92 2.56 -11.06
C THR A 59 7.66 3.60 -9.99
#